data_AF-A0A972JM22-F1
#
_entry.id   AF-A0A972JM22-F1
#
_cell.length_a   1.000
_cell.length_b   1.000
_cell.length_c   1.000
_cell.angle_alpha   90.00
_cell.angle_beta   90.00
_cell.angle_gamma   90.00
#
_symmetry.space_group_name_H-M   'P 1'
#
loop_
_entity.id
_entity.type
_entity.pdbx_description
1 polymer ?
#
loop_
_entity_poly.entity_id
_entity_poly.type
_entity_poly.pdbx_seq_one_letter_code
_entity_poly.pdbx_strand_id
1 'polypeptide(L)'
;MNTLVEQEKKSPLERRNNYWIAVREAGKEARLSLTDAISLFNQYEDETGGSTAPERAFSNFTRSIYAPFGLNKREVEDKHNSRDALDVIVLDALRLIEGSAAELIMRGMEQERPRKEIKLAVKQLAKEIAGTISRVEQDFFIGGGAVQ
;
A
#
# COMPACT_ATOMS: atom_id res chain seq x y z
N MET A 1 3.47 -16.71 -45.86
CA MET A 1 2.17 -16.23 -45.35
C MET A 1 2.45 -15.46 -44.07
N ASN A 2 2.39 -14.13 -44.13
CA ASN A 2 2.56 -13.25 -42.97
C ASN A 2 1.17 -12.97 -42.38
N THR A 3 0.77 -13.70 -41.35
CA THR A 3 -0.35 -13.31 -40.49
C THR A 3 0.17 -12.32 -39.47
N LEU A 4 0.23 -11.05 -39.87
CA LEU A 4 0.29 -9.94 -38.92
C LEU A 4 -1.05 -9.97 -38.17
N VAL A 5 -1.02 -10.42 -36.93
CA VAL A 5 -2.16 -10.35 -36.01
C VAL A 5 -2.50 -8.87 -35.89
N GLU A 6 -3.61 -8.48 -36.51
CA GLU A 6 -4.18 -7.15 -36.39
C GLU A 6 -4.60 -7.00 -34.92
N GLN A 7 -3.74 -6.36 -34.11
CA GLN A 7 -4.05 -6.13 -32.71
C GLN A 7 -5.27 -5.20 -32.67
N GLU A 8 -6.42 -5.74 -32.27
CA GLU A 8 -7.62 -4.97 -32.03
C GLU A 8 -7.29 -3.80 -31.09
N LYS A 9 -7.36 -2.58 -31.63
CA LYS A 9 -7.10 -1.36 -30.87
C LYS A 9 -8.23 -1.17 -29.87
N LYS A 10 -7.99 -1.62 -28.63
CA LYS A 10 -8.89 -1.40 -27.49
C LYS A 10 -9.28 0.08 -27.37
N SER A 11 -10.55 0.37 -27.11
CA SER A 11 -11.04 1.72 -26.86
C SER A 11 -10.40 2.34 -25.60
N PRO A 12 -10.37 3.67 -25.45
CA PRO A 12 -9.88 4.32 -24.24
C PRO A 12 -10.58 3.85 -22.96
N LEU A 13 -11.88 3.57 -23.02
CA LEU A 13 -12.66 3.09 -21.87
C LEU A 13 -12.27 1.67 -21.47
N GLU A 14 -12.09 0.77 -22.44
CA GLU A 14 -11.63 -0.60 -22.17
C GLU A 14 -10.20 -0.62 -21.62
N ARG A 15 -9.31 0.24 -22.12
CA ARG A 15 -7.97 0.40 -21.56
C ARG A 15 -8.01 0.87 -20.11
N ARG A 16 -8.86 1.86 -19.81
CA ARG A 16 -9.06 2.35 -18.44
C ARG A 16 -9.60 1.24 -17.53
N ASN A 17 -10.62 0.50 -17.96
CA ASN A 17 -11.19 -0.59 -17.17
C ASN A 17 -10.16 -1.70 -16.90
N ASN A 18 -9.42 -2.13 -17.91
CA ASN A 18 -8.36 -3.13 -17.77
C ASN A 18 -7.26 -2.67 -16.80
N TYR A 19 -6.89 -1.38 -16.85
CA TYR A 19 -5.93 -0.81 -15.92
C TYR A 19 -6.43 -0.88 -14.47
N TRP A 20 -7.69 -0.52 -14.23
CA TRP A 20 -8.32 -0.61 -12.90
C TRP A 20 -8.32 -2.05 -12.36
N ILE A 21 -8.68 -3.03 -13.20
CA ILE A 21 -8.65 -4.44 -12.82
C ILE A 21 -7.23 -4.87 -12.46
N ALA A 22 -6.24 -4.53 -13.28
CA ALA A 22 -4.84 -4.88 -13.05
C ALA A 22 -4.30 -4.30 -11.72
N VAL A 23 -4.61 -3.04 -11.43
CA VAL A 23 -4.20 -2.39 -10.17
C VAL A 23 -4.82 -3.09 -8.96
N ARG A 24 -6.10 -3.48 -9.06
CA ARG A 24 -6.79 -4.21 -7.97
C ARG A 24 -6.19 -5.58 -7.72
N GLU A 25 -5.92 -6.37 -8.76
CA GLU A 25 -5.29 -7.69 -8.61
C GLU A 25 -3.88 -7.56 -8.04
N ALA A 26 -3.07 -6.64 -8.56
CA ALA A 26 -1.72 -6.41 -8.04
C ALA A 26 -1.74 -5.95 -6.56
N GLY A 27 -2.74 -5.17 -6.16
CA GLY A 27 -2.96 -4.79 -4.76
C GLY A 27 -3.48 -5.93 -3.86
N LYS A 28 -3.98 -7.05 -4.40
CA LYS A 28 -4.27 -8.26 -3.61
C LYS A 28 -2.98 -9.00 -3.29
N GLU A 29 -2.12 -9.20 -4.29
CA GLU A 29 -0.82 -9.86 -4.11
C GLU A 29 0.06 -9.11 -3.10
N ALA A 30 0.13 -7.78 -3.19
CA ALA A 30 0.88 -6.97 -2.23
C ALA A 30 0.37 -7.14 -0.78
N ARG A 31 -0.95 -7.27 -0.58
CA ARG A 31 -1.53 -7.53 0.75
C ARG A 31 -1.25 -8.91 1.28
N LEU A 32 -1.28 -9.93 0.41
CA LEU A 32 -0.93 -11.29 0.81
C LEU A 32 0.53 -11.31 1.28
N SER A 33 1.44 -10.74 0.49
CA SER A 33 2.85 -10.61 0.85
C SER A 33 3.06 -9.86 2.18
N LEU A 34 2.35 -8.74 2.39
CA LEU A 34 2.39 -8.03 3.67
C LEU A 34 1.86 -8.86 4.83
N THR A 35 0.77 -9.59 4.62
CA THR A 35 0.16 -10.45 5.66
C THR A 35 1.11 -11.57 6.06
N ASP A 36 1.78 -12.19 5.10
CA ASP A 36 2.77 -13.24 5.34
C ASP A 36 3.99 -12.68 6.10
N ALA A 37 4.51 -11.53 5.66
CA ALA A 37 5.62 -10.86 6.34
C ALA A 37 5.29 -10.48 7.78
N ILE A 38 4.08 -9.97 8.05
CA ILE A 38 3.62 -9.67 9.42
C ILE A 38 3.49 -10.96 10.24
N SER A 39 3.02 -12.05 9.64
CA SER A 39 2.85 -13.35 10.31
C SER A 39 4.19 -13.93 10.76
N LEU A 40 5.23 -13.78 9.92
CA LEU A 40 6.60 -14.13 10.28
C LEU A 40 7.16 -13.18 11.34
N PHE A 41 6.92 -11.87 11.21
CA PHE A 41 7.33 -10.87 12.19
C PHE A 41 6.77 -11.13 13.60
N ASN A 42 5.56 -11.68 13.70
CA ASN A 42 5.00 -12.07 15.00
C ASN A 42 5.85 -13.12 15.73
N GLN A 43 6.47 -14.02 14.96
CA GLN A 43 7.29 -15.13 15.44
C GLN A 43 8.77 -14.74 15.60
N TYR A 44 9.21 -13.66 14.94
CA TYR A 44 10.59 -13.22 14.91
C TYR A 44 11.10 -12.69 16.26
N GLU A 45 11.98 -13.37 16.97
CA GLU A 45 12.57 -12.87 18.22
C GLU A 45 13.83 -12.05 17.93
N ASP A 46 13.92 -10.82 18.47
CA ASP A 46 15.10 -9.97 18.32
C ASP A 46 16.00 -10.02 19.58
N GLU A 47 17.24 -9.52 19.45
CA GLU A 47 18.24 -9.52 20.53
C GLU A 47 17.80 -8.76 21.80
N THR A 48 16.85 -7.83 21.68
CA THR A 48 16.36 -7.01 22.79
C THR A 48 15.22 -7.70 23.57
N GLY A 49 14.83 -8.90 23.16
CA GLY A 49 13.73 -9.66 23.73
C GLY A 49 12.40 -9.39 23.02
N GLY A 50 11.56 -10.42 22.96
CA GLY A 50 10.29 -10.39 22.24
C GLY A 50 9.37 -9.22 22.67
N SER A 51 8.69 -8.62 21.69
CA SER A 51 7.59 -7.66 21.93
C SER A 51 6.61 -8.23 22.95
N THR A 52 6.13 -7.40 23.88
CA THR A 52 5.15 -7.79 24.91
C THR A 52 3.74 -8.12 24.38
N ALA A 53 3.49 -7.89 23.09
CA ALA A 53 2.19 -8.04 22.44
C ALA A 53 2.36 -8.31 20.92
N PRO A 54 3.00 -9.43 20.52
CA PRO A 54 3.21 -9.77 19.11
C PRO A 54 1.90 -9.90 18.34
N GLU A 55 0.82 -10.37 18.97
CA GLU A 55 -0.51 -10.52 18.39
C GLU A 55 -1.10 -9.21 17.85
N ARG A 56 -0.59 -8.06 18.31
CA ARG A 56 -1.04 -6.73 17.85
C ARG A 56 -0.29 -6.25 16.60
N ALA A 57 0.72 -6.96 16.09
CA ALA A 57 1.52 -6.45 14.98
C ALA A 57 0.69 -6.19 13.73
N PHE A 58 -0.26 -7.07 13.40
CA PHE A 58 -1.15 -6.88 12.25
C PHE A 58 -1.92 -5.56 12.34
N SER A 59 -2.59 -5.31 13.47
CA SER A 59 -3.32 -4.05 13.70
C SER A 59 -2.39 -2.83 13.68
N ASN A 60 -1.18 -2.95 14.24
CA ASN A 60 -0.23 -1.84 14.30
C ASN A 60 0.33 -1.47 12.92
N PHE A 61 0.72 -2.46 12.11
CA PHE A 61 1.24 -2.23 10.76
C PHE A 61 0.14 -1.69 9.84
N THR A 62 -1.01 -2.35 9.79
CA THR A 62 -2.15 -1.90 8.97
C THR A 62 -2.59 -0.48 9.34
N ARG A 63 -2.72 -0.17 10.64
CA ARG A 63 -3.01 1.20 11.08
C ARG A 63 -1.93 2.19 10.63
N SER A 64 -0.66 1.82 10.67
CA SER A 64 0.44 2.71 10.26
C SER A 64 0.45 2.96 8.75
N ILE A 65 0.07 1.95 7.96
CA ILE A 65 -0.01 2.03 6.48
C ILE A 65 -1.24 2.81 6.02
N TYR A 66 -2.38 2.60 6.66
CA TYR A 66 -3.66 3.16 6.21
C TYR A 66 -3.98 4.54 6.81
N ALA A 67 -3.44 4.86 7.99
CA ALA A 67 -3.68 6.15 8.64
C ALA A 67 -3.31 7.38 7.79
N PRO A 68 -2.19 7.41 7.04
CA PRO A 68 -1.85 8.55 6.18
C PRO A 68 -2.89 8.88 5.11
N PHE A 69 -3.68 7.89 4.68
CA PHE A 69 -4.77 8.06 3.70
C PHE A 69 -6.14 8.30 4.36
N GLY A 70 -6.20 8.49 5.68
CA GLY A 70 -7.45 8.66 6.42
C GLY A 70 -8.29 7.37 6.56
N LEU A 71 -7.73 6.22 6.20
CA LEU A 71 -8.41 4.92 6.16
C LEU A 71 -8.41 4.19 7.52
N ASN A 72 -8.25 4.93 8.61
CA ASN A 72 -8.13 4.43 9.98
C ASN A 72 -9.33 4.79 10.87
N LYS A 73 -10.27 5.60 10.38
CA LYS A 73 -11.51 5.93 11.09
C LYS A 73 -12.48 4.76 11.01
N ARG A 74 -13.40 4.69 12.00
CA ARG A 74 -14.55 3.76 12.09
C ARG A 74 -15.33 3.57 10.78
N GLU A 75 -15.20 4.48 9.81
CA GLU A 75 -15.76 4.40 8.46
C GLU A 75 -15.21 3.24 7.60
N VAL A 76 -14.10 2.60 8.01
CA VAL A 76 -13.58 1.36 7.39
C VAL A 76 -14.06 0.10 8.15
N GLU A 77 -14.51 0.24 9.41
CA GLU A 77 -15.18 -0.86 10.15
C GLU A 77 -16.60 -1.11 9.62
N ASP A 78 -17.24 -0.08 9.03
CA ASP A 78 -18.36 -0.28 8.12
C ASP A 78 -17.83 -0.96 6.85
N LYS A 79 -18.02 -2.29 6.82
CA LYS A 79 -17.66 -3.27 5.77
C LYS A 79 -18.08 -2.92 4.33
N HIS A 80 -18.58 -1.72 4.07
CA HIS A 80 -19.11 -1.25 2.79
C HIS A 80 -18.37 -0.08 2.14
N ASN A 81 -17.45 0.62 2.82
CA ASN A 81 -16.50 1.51 2.14
C ASN A 81 -15.33 0.68 1.58
N SER A 82 -15.71 -0.16 0.63
CA SER A 82 -14.85 -1.05 -0.13
C SER A 82 -13.67 -0.29 -0.72
N ARG A 83 -12.50 -0.94 -0.78
CA ARG A 83 -11.36 -0.47 -1.61
C ARG A 83 -11.78 -0.18 -3.06
N ASP A 84 -12.95 -0.66 -3.49
CA ASP A 84 -13.55 -0.35 -4.78
C ASP A 84 -13.98 1.12 -4.94
N ALA A 85 -14.16 1.85 -3.83
CA ALA A 85 -14.46 3.28 -3.81
C ALA A 85 -13.20 4.17 -3.76
N LEU A 86 -12.01 3.58 -3.58
CA LEU A 86 -10.76 4.32 -3.61
C LEU A 86 -10.38 4.66 -5.05
N ASP A 87 -9.83 5.85 -5.26
CA ASP A 87 -9.26 6.22 -6.54
C ASP A 87 -8.05 5.34 -6.87
N VAL A 88 -7.81 5.14 -8.17
CA VAL A 88 -6.74 4.28 -8.68
C VAL A 88 -5.36 4.75 -8.25
N ILE A 89 -5.16 6.05 -8.04
CA ILE A 89 -3.90 6.61 -7.52
C ILE A 89 -3.67 6.13 -6.08
N VAL A 90 -4.69 6.21 -5.24
CA VAL A 90 -4.63 5.72 -3.85
C VAL A 90 -4.43 4.20 -3.83
N LEU A 91 -5.12 3.45 -4.70
CA LEU A 91 -4.95 2.00 -4.81
C LEU A 91 -3.52 1.60 -5.19
N ASP A 92 -2.91 2.30 -6.14
CA ASP A 92 -1.54 2.01 -6.56
C ASP A 92 -0.51 2.44 -5.51
N ALA A 93 -0.75 3.56 -4.82
CA ALA A 93 0.05 3.98 -3.67
C ALA A 93 0.01 2.95 -2.53
N LEU A 94 -1.18 2.43 -2.22
CA LEU A 94 -1.34 1.37 -1.22
C LEU A 94 -0.62 0.10 -1.65
N ARG A 95 -0.75 -0.32 -2.92
CA ARG A 95 0.00 -1.47 -3.45
C ARG A 95 1.51 -1.30 -3.26
N LEU A 96 2.04 -0.12 -3.59
CA LEU A 96 3.46 0.18 -3.43
C LEU A 96 3.89 0.12 -1.96
N ILE A 97 3.12 0.73 -1.05
CA ILE A 97 3.43 0.74 0.38
C ILE A 97 3.34 -0.67 0.95
N GLU A 98 2.28 -1.43 0.64
CA GLU A 98 2.06 -2.78 1.15
C GLU A 98 3.20 -3.72 0.73
N GLY A 99 3.54 -3.73 -0.57
CA GLY A 99 4.65 -4.55 -1.07
C GLY A 99 6.02 -4.12 -0.53
N SER A 100 6.28 -2.81 -0.46
CA SER A 100 7.55 -2.30 0.07
C SER A 100 7.68 -2.54 1.58
N ALA A 101 6.57 -2.45 2.33
CA ALA A 101 6.55 -2.75 3.75
C ALA A 101 6.81 -4.24 4.01
N ALA A 102 6.26 -5.13 3.18
CA ALA A 102 6.54 -6.57 3.27
C ALA A 102 8.05 -6.83 3.12
N GLU A 103 8.68 -6.28 2.08
CA GLU A 103 10.12 -6.40 1.84
C GLU A 103 10.95 -5.80 2.99
N LEU A 104 10.55 -4.64 3.52
CA LEU A 104 11.23 -3.98 4.62
C LEU A 104 11.20 -4.84 5.89
N ILE A 105 10.03 -5.42 6.19
CA ILE A 105 9.86 -6.34 7.32
C ILE A 105 10.79 -7.54 7.14
N MET A 106 10.76 -8.20 5.99
CA MET A 106 11.58 -9.39 5.69
C MET A 106 13.07 -9.09 5.84
N ARG A 107 13.58 -8.06 5.16
CA ARG A 107 14.99 -7.64 5.26
C ARG A 107 15.38 -7.21 6.66
N GLY A 108 14.47 -6.57 7.38
CA GLY A 108 14.69 -6.18 8.76
C GLY A 108 14.95 -7.39 9.65
N MET A 109 14.14 -8.45 9.50
CA MET A 109 14.33 -9.71 10.23
C MET A 109 15.60 -10.45 9.79
N GLU A 110 15.89 -10.51 8.49
CA GLU A 110 17.13 -11.12 7.96
C GLU A 110 18.40 -10.44 8.47
N GLN A 111 18.33 -9.13 8.73
CA GLN A 111 19.42 -8.33 9.29
C GLN A 111 19.38 -8.27 10.83
N GLU A 112 18.52 -9.09 11.45
CA GLU A 112 18.35 -9.19 12.90
C GLU A 112 18.06 -7.83 13.57
N ARG A 113 17.40 -6.92 12.85
CA ARG A 113 17.11 -5.59 13.38
C ARG A 113 16.06 -5.65 14.49
N PRO A 114 16.17 -4.77 15.52
CA PRO A 114 15.15 -4.67 16.55
C PRO A 114 13.75 -4.44 15.96
N ARG A 115 12.75 -5.16 16.47
CA ARG A 115 11.34 -5.05 16.04
C ARG A 115 10.84 -3.60 16.00
N LYS A 116 11.31 -2.77 16.93
CA LYS A 116 10.96 -1.34 17.02
C LYS A 116 11.45 -0.56 15.80
N GLU A 117 12.65 -0.84 15.32
CA GLU A 117 13.23 -0.18 14.14
C GLU A 117 12.48 -0.55 12.87
N ILE A 118 12.16 -1.85 12.71
CA ILE A 118 11.38 -2.35 11.58
C ILE A 118 10.00 -1.65 11.54
N LYS A 119 9.29 -1.60 12.68
CA LYS A 119 8.01 -0.90 12.81
C LYS A 119 8.12 0.59 12.47
N LEU A 120 9.17 1.26 12.93
CA LEU A 120 9.40 2.68 12.66
C LEU A 120 9.65 2.92 11.17
N ALA A 121 10.46 2.09 10.53
CA ALA A 121 10.79 2.20 9.13
C ALA A 121 9.56 1.99 8.22
N VAL A 122 8.71 0.99 8.51
CA VAL A 122 7.42 0.83 7.79
C VAL A 122 6.52 2.05 7.95
N LYS A 123 6.42 2.59 9.17
CA LYS A 123 5.62 3.80 9.43
C LYS A 123 6.14 5.02 8.67
N GLN A 124 7.46 5.17 8.57
CA GLN A 124 8.08 6.29 7.86
C GLN A 124 7.86 6.18 6.34
N LEU A 125 8.08 4.99 5.78
CA LEU A 125 7.79 4.67 4.38
C LEU A 125 6.34 5.03 4.00
N ALA A 126 5.37 4.59 4.80
CA ALA A 126 3.95 4.87 4.53
C ALA A 126 3.64 6.38 4.51
N LYS A 127 4.24 7.15 5.43
CA LYS A 127 4.08 8.60 5.48
C LYS A 127 4.71 9.31 4.29
N GLU A 128 5.89 8.87 3.86
CA GLU A 128 6.63 9.50 2.76
C GLU A 128 5.91 9.31 1.41
N ILE A 129 5.43 8.10 1.14
CA ILE A 129 4.68 7.81 -0.08
C ILE A 129 3.35 8.56 -0.06
N ALA A 130 2.58 8.46 1.03
CA ALA A 130 1.31 9.17 1.15
C ALA A 130 1.47 10.69 1.01
N GLY A 131 2.47 11.28 1.68
CA GLY A 131 2.76 12.71 1.59
C GLY A 131 3.17 13.15 0.18
N THR A 132 3.83 12.28 -0.58
CA THR A 132 4.16 12.54 -1.99
C THR A 132 2.90 12.55 -2.85
N ILE A 133 2.01 11.57 -2.68
CA ILE A 133 0.74 11.50 -3.41
C ILE A 133 -0.16 12.70 -3.09
N SER A 134 -0.31 13.06 -1.81
CA SER A 134 -1.13 14.22 -1.42
C SER A 134 -0.60 15.55 -2.00
N ARG A 135 0.73 15.71 -2.12
CA ARG A 135 1.31 16.88 -2.80
C ARG A 135 0.99 16.90 -4.28
N VAL A 136 1.10 15.76 -4.97
CA VAL A 136 0.75 15.65 -6.39
C VAL A 136 -0.72 16.01 -6.61
N GLU A 137 -1.63 15.53 -5.79
CA GLU A 137 -3.04 15.92 -5.87
C GLU A 137 -3.22 17.44 -5.66
N GLN A 138 -2.57 18.03 -4.66
CA GLN A 138 -2.67 19.47 -4.40
C GLN A 138 -2.08 20.32 -5.54
N ASP A 139 -0.89 19.99 -6.03
CA ASP A 139 -0.19 20.78 -7.06
C ASP A 139 -0.94 20.75 -8.41
N PHE A 140 -1.55 19.63 -8.76
CA PHE A 140 -2.33 19.50 -10.00
C PHE A 140 -3.71 20.17 -9.94
N PHE A 141 -4.35 20.23 -8.77
CA PHE A 141 -5.69 20.82 -8.63
C PHE A 141 -5.70 22.28 -8.13
N ILE A 142 -4.61 22.79 -7.52
CA ILE A 142 -4.50 24.18 -7.03
C ILE A 142 -3.74 25.09 -8.02
N GLY A 143 -2.99 24.54 -8.98
CA GLY A 143 -2.32 25.32 -10.05
C GLY A 143 -3.25 25.95 -11.11
N GLY A 144 -4.56 25.72 -11.03
CA GLY A 144 -5.57 26.26 -11.96
C GLY A 144 -6.32 27.50 -11.47
N GLY A 145 -5.89 28.13 -10.36
CA GLY A 145 -6.64 29.21 -9.71
C GLY A 145 -5.82 30.47 -9.45
N ALA A 146 -5.56 31.25 -10.51
CA ALA A 146 -5.65 32.71 -10.55
C ALA A 146 -4.90 33.26 -11.77
N VAL A 147 -5.59 33.34 -12.91
CA VAL A 147 -5.38 34.45 -13.85
C VAL A 147 -6.49 35.44 -13.54
N GLN A 148 -6.16 36.51 -12.81
CA GLN A 148 -6.86 37.78 -12.84
C GLN A 148 -5.82 38.87 -13.08
#